data_AF-A0A9D6X083-F1
#
_entry.id   AF-A0A9D6X083-F1
#
_cell.length_a   1.000
_cell.length_b   1.000
_cell.length_c   1.000
_cell.angle_alpha   90.00
_cell.angle_beta   90.00
_cell.angle_gamma   90.00
#
_symmetry.space_group_name_H-M   'P 1'
#
loop_
_entity.id
_entity.type
_entity.pdbx_description
1 polymer ?
#
loop_
_entity_poly.entity_id
_entity_poly.type
_entity_poly.pdbx_seq_one_letter_code
_entity_poly.pdbx_strand_id
1 'polypeptide(L)'
;MDTQKFIVRVGAIAGAVGALILAAMIAVGTGAGVDLAKTQSLVPAIAQEAFKMQAGAIQTVMVLDDLFVVAYVVTFIALATYVRERAGWLALIALVFALITGALDFFENSITLALVATAHAGIAFDPTTLFAMNIVTQMKYLATNIAVGIFGIALWNSPAISDRGLGALLILFAPINVIAFVNPAFAVVRIFAMLGLLVVGAIVLGQTVARTARPQ
;
A
#
# COMPACT_ATOMS: atom_id res chain seq x y z
N MET A 1 -2.78 10.29 -28.85
CA MET A 1 -3.54 9.59 -27.79
C MET A 1 -3.88 10.62 -26.73
N ASP A 2 -5.14 10.67 -26.30
CA ASP A 2 -5.58 11.64 -25.28
C ASP A 2 -4.75 11.48 -23.99
N THR A 3 -4.11 12.56 -23.53
CA THR A 3 -3.14 12.56 -22.42
C THR A 3 -3.72 11.92 -21.15
N GLN A 4 -5.01 12.16 -20.89
CA GLN A 4 -5.71 11.56 -19.76
C GLN A 4 -5.81 10.04 -19.90
N LYS A 5 -6.14 9.53 -21.10
CA LYS A 5 -6.21 8.09 -21.36
C LYS A 5 -4.86 7.42 -21.18
N PHE A 6 -3.76 8.07 -21.60
CA PHE A 6 -2.42 7.56 -21.36
C PHE A 6 -2.13 7.42 -19.86
N ILE A 7 -2.37 8.47 -19.08
CA ILE A 7 -2.11 8.50 -17.65
C ILE A 7 -2.89 7.39 -16.92
N VAL A 8 -4.17 7.20 -17.25
CA VAL A 8 -4.98 6.15 -16.62
C VAL A 8 -4.51 4.74 -17.00
N ARG A 9 -4.03 4.52 -18.24
CA ARG A 9 -3.40 3.23 -18.62
C ARG A 9 -2.15 2.96 -17.81
N VAL A 10 -1.28 3.96 -17.69
CA VAL A 10 -0.05 3.85 -16.90
C VAL A 10 -0.40 3.53 -15.44
N GLY A 11 -1.42 4.19 -14.87
CA GLY A 11 -1.92 3.87 -13.53
C GLY A 11 -2.44 2.44 -13.39
N ALA A 12 -3.23 1.95 -14.36
CA ALA A 12 -3.74 0.57 -14.33
C ALA A 12 -2.62 -0.48 -14.43
N ILE A 13 -1.63 -0.23 -15.28
CA ILE A 13 -0.43 -1.08 -15.41
C ILE A 13 0.37 -1.05 -14.11
N ALA A 14 0.60 0.13 -13.54
CA ALA A 14 1.30 0.27 -12.27
C ALA A 14 0.56 -0.46 -11.14
N GLY A 15 -0.77 -0.37 -11.08
CA GLY A 15 -1.58 -1.13 -10.12
C GLY A 15 -1.45 -2.65 -10.29
N ALA A 16 -1.42 -3.15 -11.53
CA ALA A 16 -1.20 -4.56 -11.82
C ALA A 16 0.21 -5.02 -11.43
N VAL A 17 1.24 -4.20 -11.72
CA VAL A 17 2.62 -4.45 -11.27
C VAL A 17 2.68 -4.46 -9.74
N GLY A 18 2.02 -3.53 -9.07
CA GLY A 18 1.91 -3.51 -7.61
C GLY A 18 1.30 -4.79 -7.06
N ALA A 19 0.24 -5.32 -7.67
CA ALA A 19 -0.34 -6.60 -7.27
C ALA A 19 0.65 -7.77 -7.40
N LEU A 20 1.44 -7.82 -8.48
CA LEU A 20 2.48 -8.83 -8.67
C LEU A 20 3.60 -8.72 -7.62
N ILE A 21 4.02 -7.49 -7.31
CA ILE A 21 5.04 -7.24 -6.28
C ILE A 21 4.51 -7.67 -4.90
N LEU A 22 3.26 -7.33 -4.56
CA LEU A 22 2.64 -7.78 -3.31
C LEU A 22 2.54 -9.31 -3.24
N ALA A 23 2.20 -9.98 -4.33
CA ALA A 23 2.22 -11.44 -4.39
C ALA A 23 3.63 -12.01 -4.16
N ALA A 24 4.67 -11.36 -4.70
CA ALA A 24 6.06 -11.75 -4.44
C ALA A 24 6.45 -11.52 -2.97
N MET A 25 6.05 -10.41 -2.34
CA MET A 25 6.28 -10.16 -0.92
C MET A 25 5.61 -11.23 -0.04
N ILE A 26 4.38 -11.63 -0.37
CA ILE A 26 3.68 -12.73 0.31
C ILE A 26 4.46 -14.03 0.16
N ALA A 27 4.93 -14.35 -1.04
CA ALA A 27 5.71 -15.57 -1.30
C ALA A 27 7.03 -15.59 -0.50
N VAL A 28 7.74 -14.46 -0.44
CA VAL A 28 8.98 -14.34 0.36
C VAL A 28 8.67 -14.49 1.85
N GLY A 29 7.69 -13.75 2.37
CA GLY A 29 7.35 -13.78 3.80
C GLY A 29 6.86 -15.14 4.27
N THR A 30 6.01 -15.81 3.48
CA THR A 30 5.51 -17.16 3.79
C THR A 30 6.60 -18.22 3.63
N GLY A 31 7.39 -18.17 2.55
CA GLY A 31 8.47 -19.12 2.30
C GLY A 31 9.61 -19.05 3.33
N ALA A 32 9.87 -17.87 3.89
CA ALA A 32 10.86 -17.68 4.95
C ALA A 32 10.29 -17.91 6.37
N GLY A 33 8.98 -18.20 6.51
CA GLY A 33 8.34 -18.37 7.81
C GLY A 33 8.39 -17.11 8.69
N VAL A 34 8.22 -15.94 8.09
CA VAL A 34 8.28 -14.66 8.80
C VAL A 34 7.20 -14.60 9.88
N ASP A 35 7.64 -14.42 11.12
CA ASP A 35 6.77 -14.26 12.29
C ASP A 35 6.48 -12.77 12.49
N LEU A 36 5.40 -12.31 11.88
CA LEU A 36 4.97 -10.91 11.93
C LEU A 36 4.78 -10.40 13.36
N ALA A 37 4.34 -11.25 14.29
CA ALA A 37 4.13 -10.85 15.68
C ALA A 37 5.47 -10.57 16.38
N LYS A 38 6.51 -11.36 16.08
CA LYS A 38 7.85 -11.11 16.63
C LYS A 38 8.53 -9.91 15.98
N THR A 39 8.43 -9.73 14.66
CA THR A 39 9.03 -8.58 13.96
C THR A 39 8.37 -7.25 14.33
N GLN A 40 7.10 -7.27 14.76
CA GLN A 40 6.37 -6.07 15.21
C GLN A 40 6.41 -5.89 16.75
N SER A 41 7.14 -6.74 17.46
CA SER A 41 7.21 -6.68 18.92
C SER A 41 7.90 -5.39 19.39
N LEU A 42 7.33 -4.73 20.39
CA LEU A 42 7.97 -3.61 21.08
C LEU A 42 9.00 -4.08 22.12
N VAL A 43 9.14 -5.39 22.34
CA VAL A 43 10.15 -5.97 23.23
C VAL A 43 11.46 -6.13 22.44
N PRO A 44 12.52 -5.36 22.75
CA PRO A 44 13.72 -5.30 21.93
C PRO A 44 14.38 -6.66 21.66
N ALA A 45 14.49 -7.51 22.67
CA ALA A 45 15.11 -8.83 22.54
C ALA A 45 14.35 -9.74 21.55
N ILE A 46 13.01 -9.72 21.59
CA ILE A 46 12.16 -10.53 20.71
C ILE A 46 12.27 -10.03 19.27
N ALA A 47 12.17 -8.71 19.06
CA ALA A 47 12.32 -8.11 17.75
C ALA A 47 13.72 -8.35 17.17
N GLN A 48 14.77 -8.14 17.96
CA GLN A 48 16.16 -8.33 17.52
C GLN A 48 16.43 -9.78 17.11
N GLU A 49 15.92 -10.77 17.85
CA GLU A 49 16.04 -12.18 17.49
C GLU A 49 15.37 -12.47 16.14
N ALA A 50 14.15 -11.97 15.94
CA ALA A 50 13.43 -12.14 14.67
C ALA A 50 14.16 -11.48 13.50
N PHE A 51 14.65 -10.25 13.67
CA PHE A 51 15.41 -9.52 12.66
C PHE A 51 16.72 -10.22 12.31
N LYS A 52 17.41 -10.84 13.28
CA LYS A 52 18.60 -11.67 13.02
C LYS A 52 18.25 -12.92 12.21
N MET A 53 17.22 -13.66 12.63
CA MET A 53 16.85 -14.92 11.99
C MET A 53 16.32 -14.74 10.57
N GLN A 54 15.65 -13.61 10.30
CA GLN A 54 14.89 -13.38 9.07
C GLN A 54 15.48 -12.24 8.22
N ALA A 55 16.71 -11.82 8.49
CA ALA A 55 17.33 -10.64 7.87
C ALA A 55 17.22 -10.60 6.34
N GLY A 56 17.59 -11.70 5.66
CA GLY A 56 17.54 -11.76 4.19
C GLY A 56 16.11 -11.67 3.64
N ALA A 57 15.13 -12.26 4.33
CA ALA A 57 13.73 -12.17 3.94
C ALA A 57 13.20 -10.75 4.17
N ILE A 58 13.49 -10.14 5.32
CA ILE A 58 13.11 -8.76 5.63
C ILE A 58 13.70 -7.81 4.59
N GLN A 59 15.01 -7.90 4.30
CA GLN A 59 15.67 -7.06 3.29
C GLN A 59 15.02 -7.21 1.92
N THR A 60 14.74 -8.44 1.49
CA THR A 60 14.08 -8.72 0.21
C THR A 60 12.69 -8.08 0.17
N VAL A 61 11.92 -8.23 1.25
CA VAL A 61 10.58 -7.62 1.35
C VAL A 61 10.67 -6.09 1.32
N MET A 62 11.64 -5.45 1.99
CA MET A 62 11.79 -3.99 1.94
C MET A 62 12.13 -3.47 0.54
N VAL A 63 13.01 -4.16 -0.20
CA VAL A 63 13.32 -3.79 -1.59
C VAL A 63 12.09 -3.93 -2.49
N LEU A 64 11.33 -5.02 -2.32
CA LEU A 64 10.08 -5.22 -3.04
C LEU A 64 9.05 -4.15 -2.65
N ASP A 65 8.97 -3.79 -1.37
CA ASP A 65 8.03 -2.80 -0.87
C ASP A 65 8.36 -1.40 -1.40
N ASP A 66 9.63 -1.00 -1.49
CA ASP A 66 10.04 0.25 -2.15
C ASP A 66 9.59 0.31 -3.63
N LEU A 67 9.67 -0.82 -4.36
CA LEU A 67 9.13 -0.90 -5.73
C LEU A 67 7.60 -0.85 -5.75
N PHE A 68 6.95 -1.47 -4.76
CA PHE A 68 5.50 -1.43 -4.58
C PHE A 68 5.03 0.01 -4.32
N VAL A 69 5.78 0.80 -3.53
CA VAL A 69 5.52 2.21 -3.26
C VAL A 69 5.51 3.03 -4.53
N VAL A 70 6.52 2.87 -5.37
CA VAL A 70 6.56 3.55 -6.67
C VAL A 70 5.34 3.18 -7.52
N ALA A 71 4.99 1.90 -7.58
CA ALA A 71 3.86 1.41 -8.36
C ALA A 71 2.52 2.00 -7.87
N TYR A 72 2.24 2.00 -6.56
CA TYR A 72 0.99 2.55 -6.06
C TYR A 72 0.97 4.08 -6.13
N VAL A 73 2.10 4.78 -5.96
CA VAL A 73 2.18 6.25 -6.10
C VAL A 73 1.81 6.67 -7.53
N VAL A 74 2.36 5.99 -8.54
CA VAL A 74 1.98 6.20 -9.95
C VAL A 74 0.48 5.93 -10.15
N THR A 75 -0.06 4.89 -9.51
CA THR A 75 -1.50 4.57 -9.55
C THR A 75 -2.35 5.69 -8.95
N PHE A 76 -1.96 6.25 -7.80
CA PHE A 76 -2.69 7.37 -7.18
C PHE A 76 -2.59 8.67 -7.97
N ILE A 77 -1.45 8.96 -8.61
CA ILE A 77 -1.32 10.10 -9.51
C ILE A 77 -2.28 9.96 -10.69
N ALA A 78 -2.37 8.76 -11.27
CA ALA A 78 -3.30 8.48 -12.35
C ALA A 78 -4.76 8.60 -11.89
N LEU A 79 -5.08 8.09 -10.70
CA LEU A 79 -6.41 8.20 -10.09
C LEU A 79 -6.78 9.65 -9.81
N ALA A 80 -5.86 10.45 -9.27
CA ALA A 80 -6.05 11.88 -9.04
C ALA A 80 -6.32 12.63 -10.34
N THR A 81 -5.56 12.33 -11.39
CA THR A 81 -5.78 12.92 -12.71
C THR A 81 -7.15 12.56 -13.27
N TYR A 82 -7.58 11.30 -13.09
CA TYR A 82 -8.89 10.82 -13.51
C TYR A 82 -10.04 11.51 -12.75
N VAL A 83 -9.91 11.67 -11.44
CA VAL A 83 -10.95 12.25 -10.57
C VAL A 83 -10.99 13.78 -10.67
N ARG A 84 -9.87 14.43 -11.03
CA ARG A 84 -9.70 15.89 -11.02
C ARG A 84 -10.76 16.65 -11.82
N GLU A 85 -11.19 16.12 -12.96
CA GLU A 85 -12.18 16.78 -13.83
C GLU A 85 -13.55 16.95 -13.16
N ARG A 86 -13.85 16.11 -12.16
CA ARG A 86 -15.15 16.08 -11.47
C ARG A 86 -15.07 16.64 -10.06
N ALA A 87 -13.97 16.38 -9.37
CA ALA A 87 -13.79 16.73 -7.97
C ALA A 87 -12.34 17.17 -7.71
N GLY A 88 -11.91 18.27 -8.34
CA GLY A 88 -10.53 18.75 -8.33
C GLY A 88 -9.91 18.89 -6.94
N TRP A 89 -10.63 19.51 -5.99
CA TRP A 89 -10.15 19.67 -4.61
C TRP A 89 -10.03 18.33 -3.87
N LEU A 90 -11.01 17.44 -4.01
CA LEU A 90 -10.95 16.11 -3.39
C LEU A 90 -9.81 15.27 -3.96
N ALA A 91 -9.61 15.31 -5.28
CA ALA A 91 -8.50 14.64 -5.95
C ALA A 91 -7.13 15.13 -5.44
N LEU A 92 -6.98 16.44 -5.26
CA LEU A 92 -5.74 17.03 -4.74
C LEU A 92 -5.47 16.60 -3.29
N ILE A 93 -6.46 16.72 -2.41
CA ILE A 93 -6.31 16.33 -1.00
C ILE A 93 -5.99 14.83 -0.90
N ALA A 94 -6.72 13.99 -1.62
CA ALA A 94 -6.48 12.55 -1.65
C ALA A 94 -5.07 12.22 -2.16
N LEU A 95 -4.59 12.92 -3.19
CA LEU A 95 -3.23 12.76 -3.69
C LEU A 95 -2.18 13.16 -2.65
N VAL A 96 -2.36 14.27 -1.93
CA VAL A 96 -1.44 14.68 -0.86
C VAL A 96 -1.31 13.58 0.19
N PHE A 97 -2.42 13.03 0.66
CA PHE A 97 -2.39 11.92 1.62
C PHE A 97 -1.75 10.65 1.04
N ALA A 98 -2.01 10.32 -0.23
CA ALA A 98 -1.36 9.20 -0.91
C ALA A 98 0.17 9.37 -1.03
N LEU A 99 0.64 10.60 -1.29
CA LEU A 99 2.07 10.91 -1.33
C LEU A 99 2.70 10.87 0.06
N ILE A 100 1.98 11.31 1.10
CA ILE A 100 2.39 11.17 2.50
C ILE A 100 2.54 9.68 2.85
N THR A 101 1.60 8.82 2.43
CA THR A 101 1.76 7.36 2.58
C THR A 101 3.07 6.88 1.93
N GLY A 102 3.33 7.29 0.69
CA GLY A 102 4.57 6.96 -0.03
C GLY A 102 5.83 7.34 0.74
N ALA A 103 5.87 8.57 1.25
CA ALA A 103 7.00 9.04 2.05
C ALA A 103 7.17 8.25 3.36
N LEU A 104 6.07 7.91 4.02
CA LEU A 104 6.08 7.14 5.27
C LEU A 104 6.50 5.68 5.06
N ASP A 105 6.13 5.06 3.93
CA ASP A 105 6.62 3.72 3.56
C ASP A 105 8.14 3.72 3.40
N PHE A 106 8.71 4.64 2.59
CA PHE A 106 10.16 4.71 2.43
C PHE A 106 10.89 4.93 3.77
N PHE A 107 10.27 5.73 4.66
CA PHE A 107 10.83 5.98 5.98
C PHE A 107 10.78 4.72 6.88
N GLU A 108 9.65 4.00 6.89
CA GLU A 108 9.50 2.73 7.60
C GLU A 108 10.50 1.67 7.08
N ASN A 109 10.67 1.58 5.77
CA ASN A 109 11.60 0.63 5.14
C ASN A 109 13.05 0.97 5.49
N SER A 110 13.39 2.26 5.50
CA SER A 110 14.72 2.73 5.92
C SER A 110 15.02 2.38 7.38
N ILE A 111 14.06 2.59 8.29
CA ILE A 111 14.19 2.19 9.71
C ILE A 111 14.34 0.68 9.83
N THR A 112 13.53 -0.09 9.10
CA THR A 112 13.56 -1.55 9.12
C THR A 112 14.91 -2.09 8.66
N LEU A 113 15.48 -1.56 7.57
CA LEU A 113 16.81 -1.93 7.11
C LEU A 113 17.91 -1.54 8.10
N ALA A 114 17.79 -0.39 8.77
CA ALA A 114 18.71 0.02 9.83
C ALA A 114 18.65 -0.94 11.04
N LEU A 115 17.46 -1.42 11.41
CA LEU A 115 17.27 -2.43 12.45
C LEU A 115 17.90 -3.76 12.04
N VAL A 116 17.79 -4.19 10.77
CA VAL A 116 18.50 -5.39 10.28
C VAL A 116 20.02 -5.23 10.44
N ALA A 117 20.60 -4.08 10.05
CA ALA A 117 22.02 -3.83 10.22
C ALA A 117 22.46 -3.82 11.69
N THR A 118 21.66 -3.18 12.55
CA THR A 118 21.88 -3.13 14.02
C THR A 118 21.86 -4.53 14.63
N ALA A 119 20.90 -5.36 14.19
CA ALA A 119 20.77 -6.75 14.61
C ALA A 119 22.02 -7.56 14.23
N HIS A 120 22.50 -7.44 12.99
CA HIS A 120 23.73 -8.11 12.54
C HIS A 120 24.98 -7.65 13.28
N ALA A 121 25.06 -6.36 13.62
CA ALA A 121 26.16 -5.81 14.41
C ALA A 121 26.13 -6.26 15.89
N GLY A 122 25.09 -6.99 16.32
CA GLY A 122 24.92 -7.41 17.71
C GLY A 122 24.58 -6.26 18.66
N ILE A 123 24.25 -5.08 18.12
CA ILE A 123 23.85 -3.91 18.90
C ILE A 123 22.43 -4.14 19.39
N ALA A 124 22.19 -3.85 20.67
CA ALA A 124 20.87 -3.97 21.26
C ALA A 124 19.90 -2.98 20.61
N PHE A 125 18.69 -3.43 20.30
CA PHE A 125 17.65 -2.54 19.79
C PHE A 125 17.23 -1.52 20.86
N ASP A 126 17.13 -0.27 20.44
CA ASP A 126 16.59 0.80 21.26
C ASP A 126 15.03 0.76 21.23
N PRO A 127 14.36 0.67 22.39
CA PRO A 127 12.90 0.71 22.46
C PRO A 127 12.28 1.92 21.79
N THR A 128 12.94 3.09 21.82
CA THR A 128 12.38 4.31 21.23
C THR A 128 12.32 4.23 19.71
N THR A 129 13.30 3.58 19.09
CA THR A 129 13.33 3.28 17.65
C THR A 129 12.18 2.35 17.25
N LEU A 130 11.92 1.28 18.01
CA LEU A 130 10.80 0.35 17.74
C LEU A 130 9.44 1.05 17.89
N PHE A 131 9.31 1.93 18.89
CA PHE A 131 8.11 2.73 19.08
C PHE A 131 7.91 3.75 17.95
N ALA A 132 8.98 4.43 17.52
CA ALA A 132 8.95 5.35 16.39
C ALA A 132 8.53 4.64 15.09
N MET A 133 9.11 3.46 14.82
CA MET A 133 8.71 2.62 13.68
C MET A 133 7.21 2.31 13.74
N ASN A 134 6.69 1.90 14.91
CA ASN A 134 5.27 1.60 15.07
C ASN A 134 4.37 2.83 14.82
N ILE A 135 4.75 4.02 15.28
CA ILE A 135 4.04 5.27 14.99
C ILE A 135 4.02 5.55 13.49
N VAL A 136 5.16 5.42 12.82
CA VAL A 136 5.28 5.63 11.37
C VAL A 136 4.33 4.68 10.62
N THR A 137 4.34 3.39 10.98
CA THR A 137 3.41 2.39 10.41
C THR A 137 1.95 2.81 10.60
N GLN A 138 1.55 3.26 11.80
CA GLN A 138 0.18 3.71 12.07
C GLN A 138 -0.20 4.96 11.26
N MET A 139 0.68 5.97 11.24
CA MET A 139 0.48 7.20 10.48
C MET A 139 0.31 6.92 8.99
N LYS A 140 1.13 6.01 8.46
CA LYS A 140 1.05 5.56 7.06
C LYS A 140 -0.34 5.01 6.76
N TYR A 141 -0.82 4.06 7.56
CA TYR A 141 -2.14 3.46 7.36
C TYR A 141 -3.27 4.48 7.49
N LEU A 142 -3.16 5.45 8.40
CA LEU A 142 -4.13 6.54 8.52
C LEU A 142 -4.15 7.41 7.26
N ALA A 143 -2.98 7.82 6.76
CA ALA A 143 -2.86 8.60 5.53
C ALA A 143 -3.48 7.86 4.33
N THR A 144 -3.21 6.56 4.20
CA THR A 144 -3.79 5.74 3.11
C THR A 144 -5.30 5.66 3.22
N ASN A 145 -5.83 5.41 4.42
CA ASN A 145 -7.27 5.32 4.65
C ASN A 145 -7.99 6.64 4.29
N ILE A 146 -7.38 7.78 4.60
CA ILE A 146 -7.89 9.10 4.21
C ILE A 146 -7.86 9.25 2.68
N ALA A 147 -6.73 8.94 2.04
CA ALA A 147 -6.58 9.04 0.59
C ALA A 147 -7.62 8.20 -0.16
N VAL A 148 -7.71 6.90 0.14
CA VAL A 148 -8.65 5.99 -0.54
C VAL A 148 -10.10 6.32 -0.20
N GLY A 149 -10.40 6.76 1.02
CA GLY A 149 -11.73 7.21 1.41
C GLY A 149 -12.20 8.41 0.59
N ILE A 150 -11.35 9.43 0.44
CA ILE A 150 -11.66 10.62 -0.35
C ILE A 150 -11.80 10.28 -1.84
N PHE A 151 -10.90 9.47 -2.41
CA PHE A 151 -11.05 8.99 -3.80
C PHE A 151 -12.34 8.18 -3.99
N GLY A 152 -12.67 7.33 -3.02
CA GLY A 152 -13.88 6.52 -3.04
C GLY A 152 -15.14 7.38 -3.05
N ILE A 153 -15.24 8.38 -2.18
CA ILE A 153 -16.35 9.35 -2.14
C ILE A 153 -16.45 10.12 -3.46
N ALA A 154 -15.31 10.60 -3.99
CA ALA A 154 -15.29 11.36 -5.23
C ALA A 154 -15.78 10.54 -6.44
N LEU A 155 -15.51 9.23 -6.46
CA LEU A 155 -15.95 8.31 -7.51
C LEU A 155 -17.39 7.82 -7.33
N TRP A 156 -17.87 7.70 -6.09
CA TRP A 156 -19.22 7.22 -5.78
C TRP A 156 -20.32 8.07 -6.43
N ASN A 157 -20.10 9.38 -6.54
CA ASN A 157 -21.05 10.31 -7.14
C ASN A 157 -21.10 10.26 -8.68
N SER A 158 -20.29 9.40 -9.32
CA SER A 158 -20.32 9.23 -10.78
C SER A 158 -21.57 8.47 -11.24
N PRO A 159 -22.17 8.83 -12.40
CA PRO A 159 -23.23 8.04 -13.01
C PRO A 159 -22.72 6.71 -13.61
N ALA A 160 -21.42 6.56 -13.85
CA ALA A 160 -20.85 5.35 -14.42
C ALA A 160 -20.69 4.24 -13.37
N ILE A 161 -21.22 3.04 -13.66
CA ILE A 161 -21.15 1.87 -12.77
C ILE A 161 -19.71 1.45 -12.48
N SER A 162 -18.80 1.57 -13.46
CA SER A 162 -17.36 1.28 -13.28
C SER A 162 -16.74 2.14 -12.17
N ASP A 163 -17.16 3.39 -12.09
CA ASP A 163 -16.59 4.37 -11.18
C ASP A 163 -17.13 4.15 -9.78
N ARG A 164 -18.42 3.83 -9.65
CA ARG A 164 -19.02 3.39 -8.38
C ARG A 164 -18.40 2.10 -7.87
N GLY A 165 -18.11 1.15 -8.77
CA GLY A 165 -17.39 -0.08 -8.44
C GLY A 165 -15.99 0.21 -7.90
N LEU A 166 -15.22 1.05 -8.58
CA LEU A 166 -13.90 1.48 -8.12
C LEU A 166 -13.99 2.24 -6.78
N GLY A 167 -14.99 3.11 -6.63
CA GLY A 167 -15.24 3.83 -5.39
C GLY A 167 -15.57 2.91 -4.22
N ALA A 168 -16.39 1.87 -4.45
CA ALA A 168 -16.71 0.85 -3.45
C ALA A 168 -15.46 0.08 -3.01
N LEU A 169 -14.59 -0.32 -3.95
CA LEU A 169 -13.34 -1.02 -3.65
C LEU A 169 -12.40 -0.15 -2.80
N LEU A 170 -12.30 1.14 -3.11
CA LEU A 170 -11.48 2.09 -2.35
C LEU A 170 -12.05 2.33 -0.95
N ILE A 171 -13.37 2.43 -0.79
CA ILE A 171 -14.01 2.56 0.52
C ILE A 171 -13.81 1.27 1.34
N LEU A 172 -13.89 0.09 0.71
CA LEU A 172 -13.71 -1.20 1.37
C LEU A 172 -12.26 -1.41 1.89
N PHE A 173 -11.29 -0.69 1.34
CA PHE A 173 -9.90 -0.71 1.82
C PHE A 173 -9.80 -0.33 3.30
N ALA A 174 -10.47 0.73 3.73
CA ALA A 174 -10.39 1.24 5.09
C ALA A 174 -10.85 0.22 6.16
N PRO A 175 -12.05 -0.39 6.09
CA PRO A 175 -12.45 -1.39 7.08
C PRO A 175 -11.56 -2.64 7.03
N ILE A 176 -11.12 -3.09 5.85
CA ILE A 176 -10.16 -4.20 5.73
C ILE A 176 -8.86 -3.88 6.49
N ASN A 177 -8.37 -2.66 6.34
CA ASN A 177 -7.16 -2.22 7.00
C ASN A 177 -7.33 -2.11 8.52
N VAL A 178 -8.46 -1.57 8.99
CA VAL A 178 -8.76 -1.43 10.42
C VAL A 178 -8.82 -2.78 11.14
N ILE A 179 -9.38 -3.81 10.49
CA ILE A 179 -9.52 -5.14 11.11
C ILE A 179 -8.16 -5.76 11.47
N ALA A 180 -7.09 -5.44 10.75
CA ALA A 180 -5.75 -5.94 11.08
C ALA A 180 -5.21 -5.43 12.42
N PHE A 181 -5.70 -4.30 12.94
CA PHE A 181 -5.30 -3.80 14.25
C PHE A 181 -6.01 -4.50 15.41
N VAL A 182 -7.06 -5.27 15.12
CA VAL A 182 -7.84 -5.99 16.15
C VAL A 182 -7.11 -7.26 16.60
N ASN A 183 -6.48 -7.98 15.66
CA ASN A 183 -5.80 -9.25 15.94
C ASN A 183 -4.66 -9.49 14.94
N PRO A 184 -3.47 -9.94 15.39
CA PRO A 184 -2.36 -10.31 14.51
C PRO A 184 -2.74 -11.32 13.40
N ALA A 185 -3.64 -12.27 13.66
CA ALA A 185 -4.11 -13.21 12.65
C ALA A 185 -4.85 -12.52 11.50
N PHE A 186 -5.51 -11.39 11.77
CA PHE A 186 -6.16 -10.59 10.74
C PHE A 186 -5.17 -9.76 9.91
N ALA A 187 -3.93 -9.59 10.35
CA ALA A 187 -2.90 -8.95 9.51
C ALA A 187 -2.65 -9.76 8.23
N VAL A 188 -2.67 -11.11 8.33
CA VAL A 188 -2.55 -12.01 7.17
C VAL A 188 -3.78 -11.88 6.27
N VAL A 189 -4.97 -11.92 6.85
CA VAL A 189 -6.23 -11.75 6.10
C VAL A 189 -6.25 -10.42 5.35
N ARG A 190 -5.82 -9.33 5.99
CA ARG A 190 -5.69 -8.01 5.37
C ARG A 190 -4.75 -8.05 4.17
N ILE A 191 -3.59 -8.70 4.26
CA ILE A 191 -2.64 -8.77 3.15
C ILE A 191 -3.27 -9.43 1.91
N PHE A 192 -3.96 -10.56 2.09
CA PHE A 192 -4.66 -11.24 0.99
C PHE A 192 -5.85 -10.43 0.46
N ALA A 193 -6.59 -9.76 1.34
CA ALA A 193 -7.69 -8.90 0.95
C ALA A 193 -7.19 -7.67 0.16
N MET A 194 -6.06 -7.07 0.56
CA MET A 194 -5.41 -5.99 -0.18
C MET A 194 -4.93 -6.44 -1.56
N LEU A 195 -4.37 -7.65 -1.67
CA LEU A 195 -4.04 -8.25 -2.96
C LEU A 195 -5.28 -8.39 -3.85
N GLY A 196 -6.38 -8.89 -3.30
CA GLY A 196 -7.66 -8.98 -4.01
C GLY A 196 -8.15 -7.61 -4.49
N LEU A 197 -8.12 -6.59 -3.63
CA LEU A 197 -8.50 -5.23 -3.99
C LEU A 197 -7.61 -4.65 -5.10
N LEU A 198 -6.29 -4.89 -5.08
CA LEU A 198 -5.37 -4.41 -6.11
C LEU A 198 -5.63 -5.08 -7.46
N VAL A 199 -5.80 -6.41 -7.46
CA VAL A 199 -6.09 -7.16 -8.69
C VAL A 199 -7.41 -6.69 -9.30
N VAL A 200 -8.48 -6.64 -8.51
CA VAL A 200 -9.79 -6.20 -8.99
C VAL A 200 -9.75 -4.73 -9.40
N GLY A 201 -9.10 -3.87 -8.62
CA GLY A 201 -8.94 -2.45 -8.91
C GLY A 201 -8.20 -2.19 -10.23
N ALA A 202 -7.10 -2.90 -10.49
CA ALA A 202 -6.36 -2.81 -11.74
C ALA A 202 -7.20 -3.24 -12.95
N ILE A 203 -7.98 -4.33 -12.80
CA ILE A 203 -8.90 -4.80 -13.85
C ILE A 203 -9.99 -3.75 -14.13
N VAL A 204 -10.65 -3.24 -13.08
CA VAL A 204 -11.73 -2.25 -13.21
C VAL A 204 -11.19 -0.97 -13.85
N LEU A 205 -10.04 -0.47 -13.40
CA LEU A 205 -9.40 0.72 -13.97
C LEU A 205 -9.02 0.52 -15.44
N GLY A 206 -8.47 -0.64 -15.79
CA GLY A 206 -8.16 -1.00 -17.17
C GLY A 206 -9.40 -1.07 -18.08
N GLN A 207 -10.51 -1.62 -17.57
CA GLN A 207 -11.78 -1.66 -18.30
C GLN A 207 -12.35 -0.27 -18.55
N THR A 208 -12.24 0.65 -17.60
CA THR A 208 -12.65 2.06 -17.76
C THR A 208 -11.91 2.72 -18.92
N VAL A 209 -10.60 2.44 -19.06
CA VAL A 209 -9.83 2.95 -20.20
C VAL A 209 -10.26 2.31 -21.53
N ALA A 210 -10.53 1.01 -21.55
CA ALA A 210 -10.95 0.34 -22.77
C ALA A 210 -12.30 0.87 -23.30
N ARG A 211 -13.22 1.23 -22.39
CA ARG A 211 -14.55 1.78 -22.75
C ARG A 211 -14.47 3.20 -23.31
N THR A 212 -13.60 4.05 -22.78
CA THR A 212 -13.37 5.41 -23.30
C THR A 212 -12.64 5.44 -24.65
N ALA A 213 -12.14 4.29 -25.13
CA ALA A 213 -11.43 4.16 -26.40
C ALA A 213 -12.30 3.71 -27.59
N ARG A 214 -13.56 3.28 -27.35
CA ARG A 214 -14.47 2.93 -28.45
C ARG A 214 -15.10 4.22 -29.01
N PRO A 215 -14.96 4.51 -30.32
CA PRO A 215 -15.73 5.58 -30.94
C PRO A 215 -17.22 5.25 -30.85
N GLN A 216 -18.04 6.26 -30.52
CA GLN A 216 -19.50 6.20 -30.67
C GLN A 216 -19.87 6.27 -32.15
#